data_AF-A0A8K0SW17-F1
#
_entry.id   AF-A0A8K0SW17-F1
#
_cell.length_a   1.000
_cell.length_b   1.000
_cell.length_c   1.000
_cell.angle_alpha   90.00
_cell.angle_beta   90.00
_cell.angle_gamma   90.00
#
_symmetry.space_group_name_H-M   'P 1'
#
loop_
_entity.id
_entity.type
_entity.pdbx_description
1 polymer ?
#
loop_
_entity_poly.entity_id
_entity_poly.type
_entity_poly.pdbx_seq_one_letter_code
_entity_poly.pdbx_strand_id
1 'polypeptide(L)'
;MLCHPVLRRGSSPRSHSPILAIALSLLSVDMVSVSGLEGNGQPFEARQNNDLIDPVRMPDCRASTTCWTRGEDPPPICPLVDGPCPDDASSSDNGGSSCGTKQYSRDCYCNLHTGLYCAWTCTWSEWFHIEDWFAEVCKGYPAPEALDLSTLPGCIRGCLNDEIFQYGCLTMTSNCFCGYGSLFNCQKRCSDSEERSQIAGWLEEACDVSADVASRAAERGSFTISPEAFVAPTGTRIPNAHTLHNRPLHWDEIFLVSIVCLTVAVGIASVVWSWRMRLLRVRRDVHRQESR
;
A
#
# COMPACT_ATOMS: atom_id res chain seq x y z
N MET A 1 -6.92 70.08 -21.12
CA MET A 1 -6.08 71.26 -20.79
C MET A 1 -5.38 70.99 -19.46
N LEU A 2 -4.05 71.10 -19.45
CA LEU A 2 -3.15 71.32 -18.30
C LEU A 2 -3.04 70.16 -17.29
N CYS A 3 -1.90 69.76 -16.75
CA CYS A 3 -0.47 69.96 -17.03
C CYS A 3 0.27 68.96 -16.13
N HIS A 4 1.30 68.28 -16.66
CA HIS A 4 2.27 67.53 -15.85
C HIS A 4 3.06 68.46 -14.90
N PRO A 5 3.64 67.90 -13.83
CA PRO A 5 5.08 68.09 -13.70
C PRO A 5 5.88 66.82 -13.37
N VAL A 6 7.12 66.91 -13.83
CA VAL A 6 8.25 65.98 -13.79
C VAL A 6 9.05 66.20 -12.50
N LEU A 7 9.40 65.13 -11.77
CA LEU A 7 10.54 65.11 -10.84
C LEU A 7 11.18 63.71 -10.88
N ARG A 8 12.31 63.52 -11.58
CA ARG A 8 13.74 63.75 -11.25
C ARG A 8 14.39 62.51 -10.63
N ARG A 9 15.24 61.87 -11.44
CA ARG A 9 16.18 60.78 -11.11
C ARG A 9 17.12 61.17 -9.97
N GLY A 10 17.20 60.31 -8.96
CA GLY A 10 18.32 60.22 -8.04
C GLY A 10 18.95 58.83 -8.14
N SER A 11 20.07 58.74 -8.84
CA SER A 11 20.95 57.57 -8.88
C SER A 11 21.83 57.55 -7.63
N SER A 12 21.79 56.46 -6.86
CA SER A 12 22.82 56.16 -5.86
C SER A 12 23.29 54.70 -6.03
N PRO A 13 24.60 54.43 -6.01
CA PRO A 13 25.17 53.13 -6.36
C PRO A 13 25.50 52.26 -5.12
N ARG A 14 25.66 50.95 -5.41
CA ARG A 14 26.41 49.94 -4.64
C ARG A 14 25.89 49.56 -3.25
N SER A 15 25.39 48.33 -3.17
CA SER A 15 25.99 47.32 -2.29
C SER A 15 25.70 45.94 -2.86
N HIS A 16 26.72 45.34 -3.47
CA HIS A 16 26.70 43.93 -3.81
C HIS A 16 26.80 43.16 -2.49
N SER A 17 25.72 42.47 -2.10
CA SER A 17 25.76 41.44 -1.06
C SER A 17 26.31 40.15 -1.66
N PRO A 18 27.49 39.66 -1.25
CA PRO A 18 27.93 38.31 -1.56
C PRO A 18 27.39 37.38 -0.48
N ILE A 19 26.09 37.06 -0.55
CA ILE A 19 25.51 35.98 0.27
C ILE A 19 24.68 35.10 -0.67
N LEU A 20 25.34 34.57 -1.70
CA LEU A 20 24.77 33.51 -2.52
C LEU A 20 25.92 32.60 -3.00
N ALA A 21 26.65 32.04 -2.04
CA ALA A 21 27.66 31.01 -2.28
C ALA A 21 27.75 30.11 -1.05
N ILE A 22 26.62 29.52 -0.65
CA ILE A 22 26.64 28.34 0.23
C ILE A 22 26.47 27.14 -0.70
N ALA A 23 27.63 26.65 -1.15
CA ALA A 23 27.96 25.25 -1.34
C ALA A 23 26.79 24.31 -1.69
N LEU A 24 26.39 24.35 -2.98
CA LEU A 24 25.82 23.18 -3.67
C LEU A 24 26.98 22.26 -4.09
N SER A 25 27.65 21.65 -3.13
CA SER A 25 28.72 20.67 -3.38
C SER A 25 28.84 19.78 -2.16
N LEU A 26 28.80 18.46 -2.33
CA LEU A 26 28.84 17.38 -1.33
C LEU A 26 27.49 16.80 -0.89
N LEU A 27 26.72 16.31 -1.86
CA LEU A 27 25.92 15.09 -1.66
C LEU A 27 26.25 14.12 -2.80
N SER A 28 27.51 13.71 -2.89
CA SER A 28 27.84 12.39 -3.43
C SER A 28 27.45 11.38 -2.36
N VAL A 29 26.18 10.97 -2.36
CA VAL A 29 25.76 9.82 -1.57
C VAL A 29 26.31 8.61 -2.32
N ASP A 30 27.47 8.13 -1.91
CA ASP A 30 27.93 6.81 -2.28
C ASP A 30 26.84 5.83 -1.83
N MET A 31 26.21 5.16 -2.79
CA MET A 31 25.29 4.07 -2.50
C MET A 31 26.08 2.97 -1.77
N VAL A 32 25.95 2.95 -0.44
CA VAL A 32 26.43 1.84 0.39
C VAL A 32 25.59 0.63 -0.01
N SER A 33 26.22 -0.30 -0.71
CA SER A 33 25.66 -1.61 -1.01
C SER A 33 25.44 -2.32 0.33
N VAL A 34 24.20 -2.39 0.80
CA VAL A 34 23.82 -3.15 1.99
C VAL A 34 23.86 -4.63 1.61
N SER A 35 24.97 -5.29 1.91
CA SER A 35 25.08 -6.74 1.81
C SER A 35 24.38 -7.39 3.00
N GLY A 36 23.25 -8.05 2.70
CA GLY A 36 22.76 -9.28 3.31
C GLY A 36 22.85 -9.43 4.83
N LEU A 37 21.74 -9.14 5.52
CA LEU A 37 21.39 -9.91 6.72
C LEU A 37 20.71 -11.19 6.25
N GLU A 38 21.46 -12.30 6.24
CA GLU A 38 20.91 -13.65 6.21
C GLU A 38 20.08 -13.86 7.48
N GLY A 39 18.79 -13.52 7.39
CA GLY A 39 17.78 -14.00 8.32
C GLY A 39 17.71 -15.51 8.18
N ASN A 40 18.02 -16.21 9.27
CA ASN A 40 17.99 -17.66 9.41
C ASN A 40 16.53 -18.16 9.36
N GLY A 41 15.86 -18.00 8.23
CA GLY A 41 14.57 -18.60 7.94
C GLY A 41 14.79 -20.06 7.59
N GLN A 42 14.44 -20.96 8.51
CA GLN A 42 14.42 -22.38 8.17
C GLN A 42 13.49 -22.60 6.98
N PRO A 43 13.90 -23.35 5.95
CA PRO A 43 13.02 -23.71 4.84
C PRO A 43 11.95 -24.66 5.37
N PHE A 44 10.74 -24.15 5.54
CA PHE A 44 9.53 -24.95 5.73
C PHE A 44 9.17 -25.63 4.39
N GLU A 45 9.92 -26.67 4.01
CA GLU A 45 9.51 -27.63 2.97
C GLU A 45 8.79 -28.81 3.62
N ALA A 46 7.66 -28.53 4.30
CA ALA A 46 6.61 -29.54 4.37
C ALA A 46 5.99 -29.60 2.97
N ARG A 47 5.80 -30.81 2.43
CA ARG A 47 5.02 -31.05 1.20
C ARG A 47 3.57 -30.62 1.44
N GLN A 48 3.33 -29.32 1.45
CA GLN A 48 2.00 -28.76 1.33
C GLN A 48 1.51 -29.22 -0.03
N ASN A 49 0.33 -29.85 -0.07
CA ASN A 49 -0.38 -29.96 -1.33
C ASN A 49 -0.59 -28.52 -1.78
N ASN A 50 0.16 -28.08 -2.80
CA ASN A 50 0.22 -26.67 -3.22
C ASN A 50 -1.13 -26.13 -3.68
N ASP A 51 -2.17 -26.95 -3.69
CA ASP A 51 -3.50 -26.59 -4.14
C ASP A 51 -4.46 -26.28 -2.99
N LEU A 52 -4.03 -26.35 -1.74
CA LEU A 52 -4.87 -26.06 -0.57
C LEU A 52 -4.35 -24.85 0.22
N ILE A 53 -5.30 -24.09 0.77
CA ILE A 53 -5.07 -23.00 1.72
C ILE A 53 -5.64 -23.41 3.07
N ASP A 54 -4.75 -23.38 4.05
CA ASP A 54 -5.11 -23.59 5.44
C ASP A 54 -5.44 -22.23 6.10
N PRO A 55 -6.72 -21.96 6.42
CA PRO A 55 -7.11 -20.71 7.07
C PRO A 55 -6.47 -20.53 8.46
N VAL A 56 -6.03 -21.63 9.10
CA VAL A 56 -5.34 -21.60 10.40
C VAL A 56 -4.03 -20.80 10.33
N ARG A 57 -3.40 -20.77 9.16
CA ARG A 57 -2.14 -20.04 8.94
C ARG A 57 -2.34 -18.56 8.69
N MET A 58 -3.59 -18.09 8.53
CA MET A 58 -3.89 -16.66 8.40
C MET A 58 -3.53 -15.95 9.71
N PRO A 59 -2.82 -14.81 9.66
CA PRO A 59 -2.56 -14.02 10.85
C PRO A 59 -3.85 -13.63 11.57
N ASP A 60 -3.80 -13.62 12.90
CA ASP A 60 -4.94 -13.31 13.76
C ASP A 60 -5.39 -11.85 13.57
N CYS A 61 -6.70 -11.64 13.52
CA CYS A 61 -7.33 -10.32 13.45
C CYS A 61 -8.29 -10.14 14.62
N ARG A 62 -7.79 -9.56 15.72
CA ARG A 62 -8.55 -9.52 16.99
C ARG A 62 -9.77 -8.61 16.96
N ALA A 63 -9.77 -7.64 16.06
CA ALA A 63 -10.84 -6.66 15.93
C ALA A 63 -11.94 -7.10 14.95
N SER A 64 -11.75 -8.20 14.22
CA SER A 64 -12.74 -8.72 13.28
C SER A 64 -13.43 -9.96 13.84
N THR A 65 -14.75 -9.96 13.78
CA THR A 65 -15.56 -11.17 13.99
C THR A 65 -15.87 -11.88 12.67
N THR A 66 -15.42 -11.33 11.53
CA THR A 66 -15.69 -11.88 10.19
C THR A 66 -14.49 -12.62 9.62
N CYS A 67 -13.28 -12.31 10.10
CA CYS A 67 -12.15 -13.19 9.83
C CYS A 67 -12.31 -14.49 10.60
N TRP A 68 -11.81 -15.56 10.00
CA TRP A 68 -11.74 -16.83 10.68
C TRP A 68 -10.95 -16.68 12.00
N THR A 69 -11.51 -17.25 13.07
CA THR A 69 -10.87 -17.33 14.37
C THR A 69 -10.67 -18.80 14.74
N ARG A 70 -9.62 -19.08 15.52
CA ARG A 70 -9.31 -20.44 15.95
C ARG A 70 -10.47 -21.03 16.75
N GLY A 71 -10.89 -22.25 16.39
CA GLY A 71 -11.97 -22.97 17.06
C GLY A 71 -13.35 -22.80 16.42
N GLU A 72 -13.46 -21.94 15.40
CA GLU A 72 -14.69 -21.75 14.62
C GLU A 72 -14.54 -22.36 13.21
N ASP A 73 -15.67 -22.64 12.56
CA ASP A 73 -15.66 -23.08 11.17
C ASP A 73 -15.24 -21.92 10.25
N PRO A 74 -14.38 -22.16 9.24
CA PRO A 74 -14.06 -21.16 8.24
C PRO A 74 -15.31 -20.61 7.55
N PRO A 75 -15.35 -19.31 7.21
CA PRO A 75 -16.50 -18.71 6.55
C PRO A 75 -16.80 -19.43 5.22
N PRO A 76 -18.07 -19.56 4.81
CA PRO A 76 -18.45 -20.32 3.61
C PRO A 76 -18.21 -19.52 2.31
N ILE A 77 -17.05 -18.87 2.18
CA ILE A 77 -16.63 -18.10 0.99
C ILE A 77 -16.19 -18.99 -0.17
N CYS A 78 -15.77 -20.21 0.14
CA CYS A 78 -15.33 -21.23 -0.81
C CYS A 78 -15.73 -22.61 -0.27
N PRO A 79 -15.98 -23.60 -1.14
CA PRO A 79 -16.19 -24.97 -0.70
C PRO A 79 -14.98 -25.46 0.11
N LEU A 80 -15.25 -25.91 1.33
CA LEU A 80 -14.25 -26.52 2.18
C LEU A 80 -13.99 -27.96 1.73
N VAL A 81 -12.72 -28.31 1.57
CA VAL A 81 -12.27 -29.66 1.21
C VAL A 81 -11.48 -30.26 2.36
N ASP A 82 -11.46 -31.59 2.43
CA ASP A 82 -10.65 -32.31 3.42
C ASP A 82 -9.19 -32.33 2.97
N GLY A 83 -8.33 -31.64 3.72
CA GLY A 83 -6.88 -31.55 3.52
C GLY A 83 -6.08 -32.21 4.65
N PRO A 84 -4.77 -32.42 4.44
CA PRO A 84 -3.89 -32.99 5.45
C PRO A 84 -3.74 -32.05 6.65
N CYS A 85 -3.55 -32.61 7.83
CA CYS A 85 -3.26 -31.83 9.03
C CYS A 85 -1.97 -31.02 8.82
N PRO A 86 -1.97 -29.71 9.10
CA PRO A 86 -0.71 -29.00 9.23
C PRO A 86 0.10 -29.63 10.38
N ASP A 87 1.43 -29.63 10.26
CA ASP A 87 2.34 -30.34 11.17
C ASP A 87 2.25 -29.86 12.63
N ASP A 88 1.64 -28.69 12.86
CA ASP A 88 1.27 -28.17 14.17
C ASP A 88 -0.12 -28.67 14.59
N ALA A 89 -0.18 -29.94 15.00
CA ALA A 89 -1.40 -30.62 15.46
C ALA A 89 -2.18 -29.90 16.60
N SER A 90 -1.61 -28.86 17.22
CA SER A 90 -2.26 -27.97 18.21
C SER A 90 -3.06 -26.81 17.61
N SER A 91 -2.98 -26.60 16.30
CA SER A 91 -3.62 -25.49 15.59
C SER A 91 -4.80 -25.96 14.74
N SER A 92 -4.94 -27.28 14.54
CA SER A 92 -5.92 -27.91 13.65
C SER A 92 -7.21 -28.27 14.39
N ASP A 93 -7.95 -27.25 14.79
CA ASP A 93 -9.27 -27.41 15.38
C ASP A 93 -10.23 -26.42 14.73
N ASN A 94 -10.43 -26.63 13.42
CA ASN A 94 -11.68 -26.34 12.71
C ASN A 94 -12.82 -27.23 13.28
N GLY A 95 -13.10 -27.09 14.58
CA GLY A 95 -14.30 -27.64 15.24
C GLY A 95 -14.22 -29.03 15.92
N GLY A 96 -13.07 -29.59 16.34
CA GLY A 96 -13.08 -30.88 17.08
C GLY A 96 -11.74 -31.43 17.62
N SER A 97 -11.80 -32.51 18.43
CA SER A 97 -10.65 -33.17 19.12
C SER A 97 -9.78 -34.07 18.23
N SER A 98 -9.93 -33.97 16.92
CA SER A 98 -9.06 -34.61 15.91
C SER A 98 -8.98 -33.62 14.75
N CYS A 99 -7.76 -33.33 14.30
CA CYS A 99 -7.42 -32.48 13.15
C CYS A 99 -8.61 -32.16 12.22
N GLY A 100 -9.15 -30.95 12.36
CA GLY A 100 -10.22 -30.45 11.50
C GLY A 100 -9.68 -30.12 10.12
N THR A 101 -9.89 -31.03 9.17
CA THR A 101 -9.29 -31.06 7.82
C THR A 101 -9.82 -30.00 6.85
N LYS A 102 -10.65 -29.05 7.28
CA LYS A 102 -11.34 -28.15 6.35
C LYS A 102 -10.42 -27.02 5.86
N GLN A 103 -9.97 -27.18 4.62
CA GLN A 103 -9.13 -26.21 3.90
C GLN A 103 -9.89 -25.66 2.69
N TYR A 104 -9.47 -24.52 2.18
CA TYR A 104 -9.96 -24.03 0.89
C TYR A 104 -9.12 -24.59 -0.24
N SER A 105 -9.73 -24.86 -1.39
CA SER A 105 -8.96 -24.94 -2.62
C SER A 105 -8.32 -23.58 -2.89
N ARG A 106 -7.02 -23.57 -3.18
CA ARG A 106 -6.25 -22.37 -3.51
C ARG A 106 -6.81 -21.67 -4.75
N ASP A 107 -7.26 -22.43 -5.75
CA ASP A 107 -7.93 -21.89 -6.93
C ASP A 107 -9.18 -21.09 -6.56
N CYS A 108 -10.02 -21.62 -5.66
CA CYS A 108 -11.24 -20.91 -5.26
C CYS A 108 -10.89 -19.64 -4.48
N TYR A 109 -10.08 -19.79 -3.44
CA TYR A 109 -9.82 -18.71 -2.49
C TYR A 109 -9.02 -17.57 -3.11
N CYS A 110 -8.03 -17.87 -3.96
CA CYS A 110 -7.20 -16.85 -4.61
C CYS A 110 -7.91 -16.12 -5.74
N ASN A 111 -9.01 -16.66 -6.28
CA ASN A 111 -9.87 -15.98 -7.26
C ASN A 111 -10.94 -15.10 -6.61
N LEU A 112 -10.98 -14.98 -5.28
CA LEU A 112 -11.96 -14.13 -4.61
C LEU A 112 -11.61 -12.65 -4.77
N HIS A 113 -12.50 -11.88 -5.40
CA HIS A 113 -12.44 -10.41 -5.45
C HIS A 113 -12.63 -9.74 -4.09
N THR A 114 -12.90 -10.49 -3.02
CA THR A 114 -13.05 -9.96 -1.65
C THR A 114 -12.36 -10.83 -0.61
N GLY A 115 -11.32 -11.59 -0.99
CA GLY A 115 -10.63 -12.52 -0.09
C GLY A 115 -10.07 -11.88 1.19
N LEU A 116 -9.74 -10.57 1.13
CA LEU A 116 -9.23 -9.79 2.25
C LEU A 116 -10.29 -9.01 3.02
N TYR A 117 -11.57 -9.07 2.62
CA TYR A 117 -12.63 -8.25 3.22
C TYR A 117 -12.76 -8.44 4.73
N CYS A 118 -12.53 -9.67 5.21
CA CYS A 118 -12.62 -9.97 6.63
C CYS A 118 -11.65 -9.14 7.47
N ALA A 119 -10.47 -8.84 6.91
CA ALA A 119 -9.37 -8.20 7.60
C ALA A 119 -9.55 -6.67 7.69
N TRP A 120 -10.61 -6.15 7.08
CA TRP A 120 -10.82 -4.72 6.97
C TRP A 120 -10.97 -4.01 8.33
N THR A 121 -11.53 -4.68 9.33
CA THR A 121 -11.69 -4.10 10.67
C THR A 121 -10.48 -4.32 11.56
N CYS A 122 -9.41 -4.96 11.07
CA CYS A 122 -8.18 -5.15 11.83
C CYS A 122 -7.43 -3.83 12.04
N THR A 123 -6.47 -3.83 12.95
CA THR A 123 -5.47 -2.77 13.00
C THR A 123 -4.61 -2.78 11.72
N TRP A 124 -4.03 -1.64 11.34
CA TRP A 124 -3.16 -1.56 10.17
C TRP A 124 -2.02 -2.58 10.17
N SER A 125 -1.43 -2.87 11.33
CA SER A 125 -0.36 -3.87 11.45
C SER A 125 -0.85 -5.28 11.13
N GLU A 126 -2.04 -5.65 11.63
CA GLU A 126 -2.65 -6.96 11.34
C GLU A 126 -3.07 -7.05 9.88
N TRP A 127 -3.64 -5.98 9.32
CA TRP A 127 -4.00 -5.86 7.91
C TRP A 127 -2.80 -6.18 7.01
N PHE A 128 -1.65 -5.53 7.23
CA PHE A 128 -0.46 -5.78 6.41
C PHE A 128 0.05 -7.22 6.51
N HIS A 129 0.01 -7.82 7.70
CA HIS A 129 0.38 -9.23 7.84
C HIS A 129 -0.55 -10.16 7.08
N ILE A 130 -1.86 -9.88 7.06
CA ILE A 130 -2.85 -10.68 6.32
C ILE A 130 -2.69 -10.46 4.81
N GLU A 131 -2.44 -9.22 4.36
CA GLU A 131 -2.15 -8.93 2.95
C GLU A 131 -0.89 -9.66 2.47
N ASP A 132 0.20 -9.63 3.25
CA ASP A 132 1.45 -10.36 2.96
C ASP A 132 1.23 -11.87 2.93
N TRP A 133 0.49 -12.40 3.91
CA TRP A 133 0.12 -13.82 3.94
C TRP A 133 -0.68 -14.21 2.70
N PHE A 134 -1.70 -13.43 2.33
CA PHE A 134 -2.52 -13.66 1.15
C PHE A 134 -1.65 -13.66 -0.12
N ALA A 135 -0.77 -12.66 -0.26
CA ALA A 135 0.13 -12.54 -1.41
C ALA A 135 1.09 -13.75 -1.53
N GLU A 136 1.55 -14.30 -0.41
CA GLU A 136 2.42 -15.48 -0.40
C GLU A 136 1.64 -16.77 -0.71
N VAL A 137 0.48 -17.01 -0.08
CA VAL A 137 -0.30 -18.24 -0.32
C VAL A 137 -0.91 -18.28 -1.72
N CYS A 138 -1.24 -17.13 -2.30
CA CYS A 138 -1.81 -17.01 -3.65
C CYS A 138 -0.77 -16.74 -4.75
N LYS A 139 0.51 -16.88 -4.44
CA LYS A 139 1.59 -16.68 -5.41
C LYS A 139 1.48 -17.69 -6.57
N GLY A 140 1.50 -17.18 -7.80
CA GLY A 140 1.47 -18.00 -9.02
C GLY A 140 0.08 -18.49 -9.45
N TYR A 141 -0.96 -18.19 -8.67
CA TYR A 141 -2.33 -18.26 -9.14
C TYR A 141 -2.61 -16.99 -9.96
N PRO A 142 -3.72 -16.92 -10.72
CA PRO A 142 -4.30 -15.61 -11.02
C PRO A 142 -4.63 -14.97 -9.67
N ALA A 143 -3.62 -14.41 -9.02
CA ALA A 143 -3.81 -13.49 -7.93
C ALA A 143 -4.82 -12.45 -8.43
N PRO A 144 -5.67 -11.91 -7.55
CA PRO A 144 -6.57 -10.83 -7.91
C PRO A 144 -5.78 -9.85 -8.77
N GLU A 145 -6.18 -9.73 -10.03
CA GLU A 145 -5.36 -9.05 -11.02
C GLU A 145 -5.01 -7.66 -10.50
N ALA A 146 -3.77 -7.22 -10.77
CA ALA A 146 -3.43 -5.83 -10.50
C ALA A 146 -4.48 -4.96 -11.20
N LEU A 147 -5.10 -4.06 -10.45
CA LEU A 147 -6.18 -3.22 -10.94
C LEU A 147 -5.67 -2.42 -12.14
N ASP A 148 -6.22 -2.70 -13.32
CA ASP A 148 -5.93 -1.89 -14.48
C ASP A 148 -6.73 -0.59 -14.41
N LEU A 149 -6.10 0.47 -13.90
CA LEU A 149 -6.67 1.81 -13.86
C LEU A 149 -6.57 2.52 -15.22
N SER A 150 -5.89 1.95 -16.22
CA SER A 150 -5.64 2.63 -17.50
C SER A 150 -6.91 2.80 -18.34
N THR A 151 -7.92 1.96 -18.11
CA THR A 151 -9.23 1.98 -18.77
C THR A 151 -10.20 2.98 -18.15
N LEU A 152 -9.94 3.46 -16.93
CA LEU A 152 -10.75 4.50 -16.28
C LEU A 152 -10.60 5.86 -16.95
N PRO A 153 -11.64 6.71 -16.96
CA PRO A 153 -11.53 8.05 -17.51
C PRO A 153 -10.51 8.92 -16.76
N GLY A 154 -9.90 9.87 -17.47
CA GLY A 154 -8.85 10.72 -16.90
C GLY A 154 -9.28 11.53 -15.67
N CYS A 155 -10.59 11.85 -15.56
CA CYS A 155 -11.17 12.58 -14.43
C CYS A 155 -11.00 11.87 -13.08
N ILE A 156 -11.01 10.53 -13.05
CA ILE A 156 -10.95 9.73 -11.82
C ILE A 156 -9.59 9.06 -11.62
N ARG A 157 -8.89 8.70 -12.71
CA ARG A 157 -7.73 7.80 -12.70
C ARG A 157 -6.65 8.18 -11.67
N GLY A 158 -6.19 9.43 -11.69
CA GLY A 158 -5.16 9.90 -10.75
C GLY A 158 -5.64 9.94 -9.30
N CYS A 159 -6.89 10.37 -9.09
CA CYS A 159 -7.49 10.38 -7.75
C CYS A 159 -7.58 8.97 -7.17
N LEU A 160 -8.11 8.03 -7.95
CA LEU A 160 -8.34 6.67 -7.47
C LEU A 160 -7.02 5.94 -7.18
N ASN A 161 -6.01 6.14 -8.03
CA ASN A 161 -4.67 5.62 -7.79
C ASN A 161 -4.10 6.07 -6.44
N ASP A 162 -4.20 7.38 -6.14
CA ASP A 162 -3.68 7.95 -4.90
C ASP A 162 -4.49 7.49 -3.67
N GLU A 163 -5.82 7.44 -3.78
CA GLU A 163 -6.70 7.06 -2.67
C GLU A 163 -6.61 5.56 -2.36
N ILE A 164 -6.53 4.67 -3.36
CA ILE A 164 -6.32 3.23 -3.17
C ILE A 164 -5.05 2.98 -2.35
N PHE A 165 -3.96 3.68 -2.71
CA PHE A 165 -2.70 3.57 -2.00
C PHE A 165 -2.80 4.11 -0.57
N GLN A 166 -3.39 5.29 -0.38
CA GLN A 166 -3.58 5.88 0.95
C GLN A 166 -4.49 5.03 1.86
N TYR A 167 -5.39 4.27 1.25
CA TYR A 167 -6.29 3.35 1.95
C TYR A 167 -5.63 2.01 2.32
N GLY A 168 -4.34 1.84 2.03
CA GLY A 168 -3.58 0.65 2.42
C GLY A 168 -3.74 -0.56 1.51
N CYS A 169 -4.28 -0.37 0.30
CA CYS A 169 -4.22 -1.37 -0.77
C CYS A 169 -2.87 -1.26 -1.50
N LEU A 170 -1.78 -1.62 -0.81
CA LEU A 170 -0.42 -1.44 -1.33
C LEU A 170 -0.17 -2.27 -2.58
N THR A 171 -0.74 -3.48 -2.64
CA THR A 171 -0.59 -4.37 -3.80
C THR A 171 -1.42 -3.97 -5.02
N MET A 172 -2.28 -2.95 -4.90
CA MET A 172 -3.21 -2.47 -5.95
C MET A 172 -4.01 -3.60 -6.62
N THR A 173 -4.42 -4.59 -5.83
CA THR A 173 -5.12 -5.80 -6.27
C THR A 173 -6.63 -5.61 -6.16
N SER A 174 -7.39 -6.32 -7.00
CA SER A 174 -8.85 -6.28 -6.96
C SER A 174 -9.43 -6.75 -5.62
N ASN A 175 -8.83 -7.75 -4.97
CA ASN A 175 -9.30 -8.26 -3.68
C ASN A 175 -9.32 -7.20 -2.56
N CYS A 176 -8.36 -6.27 -2.57
CA CYS A 176 -8.28 -5.20 -1.59
C CYS A 176 -9.31 -4.12 -1.90
N PHE A 177 -9.32 -3.64 -3.13
CA PHE A 177 -10.18 -2.54 -3.56
C PHE A 177 -11.67 -2.92 -3.51
N CYS A 178 -12.02 -4.06 -4.10
CA CYS A 178 -13.39 -4.52 -4.22
C CYS A 178 -13.97 -4.98 -2.88
N GLY A 179 -13.12 -5.34 -1.90
CA GLY A 179 -13.54 -5.64 -0.53
C GLY A 179 -14.33 -4.51 0.11
N TYR A 180 -13.82 -3.28 0.07
CA TYR A 180 -14.50 -2.12 0.66
C TYR A 180 -15.53 -1.49 -0.28
N GLY A 181 -15.31 -1.61 -1.59
CA GLY A 181 -16.22 -1.11 -2.61
C GLY A 181 -16.41 0.41 -2.56
N SER A 182 -15.33 1.19 -2.55
CA SER A 182 -15.41 2.66 -2.54
C SER A 182 -14.55 3.29 -3.62
N LEU A 183 -15.07 4.33 -4.26
CA LEU A 183 -14.33 5.20 -5.17
C LEU A 183 -13.72 6.40 -4.45
N PHE A 184 -13.76 6.45 -3.11
CA PHE A 184 -13.15 7.50 -2.29
C PHE A 184 -13.56 8.92 -2.69
N ASN A 185 -14.81 9.09 -3.14
CA ASN A 185 -15.34 10.33 -3.72
C ASN A 185 -14.65 10.81 -5.02
N CYS A 186 -13.74 10.04 -5.60
CA CYS A 186 -13.05 10.40 -6.84
C CYS A 186 -14.01 10.54 -8.02
N GLN A 187 -15.11 9.79 -8.03
CA GLN A 187 -16.14 9.88 -9.09
C GLN A 187 -16.77 11.27 -9.20
N LYS A 188 -16.74 12.09 -8.13
CA LYS A 188 -17.24 13.47 -8.16
C LYS A 188 -16.46 14.39 -9.11
N ARG A 189 -15.25 13.99 -9.50
CA ARG A 189 -14.43 14.71 -10.50
C ARG A 189 -14.92 14.48 -11.93
N CYS A 190 -15.78 13.49 -12.14
CA CYS A 190 -16.35 13.15 -13.44
C CYS A 190 -17.78 13.69 -13.56
N SER A 191 -18.00 14.56 -14.53
CA SER A 191 -19.29 15.20 -14.76
C SER A 191 -20.07 14.59 -15.92
N ASP A 192 -19.38 13.89 -16.84
CA ASP A 192 -20.00 13.32 -18.02
C ASP A 192 -20.71 11.99 -17.69
N SER A 193 -21.88 11.77 -18.31
CA SER A 193 -22.55 10.48 -18.30
C SER A 193 -21.71 9.37 -18.94
N GLU A 194 -20.93 9.68 -19.98
CA GLU A 194 -20.04 8.72 -20.65
C GLU A 194 -18.91 8.28 -19.70
N GLU A 195 -18.28 9.23 -19.00
CA GLU A 195 -17.26 8.92 -17.98
C GLU A 195 -17.83 8.03 -16.86
N ARG A 196 -19.05 8.31 -16.39
CA ARG A 196 -19.70 7.46 -15.38
C ARG A 196 -20.01 6.06 -15.90
N SER A 197 -20.41 5.94 -17.16
CA SER A 197 -20.61 4.64 -17.79
C SER A 197 -19.31 3.86 -17.91
N GLN A 198 -18.18 4.53 -18.19
CA GLN A 198 -16.86 3.89 -18.22
C GLN A 198 -16.43 3.43 -16.80
N ILE A 199 -16.69 4.24 -15.77
CA ILE A 199 -16.44 3.84 -14.37
C ILE A 199 -17.27 2.61 -13.99
N ALA A 200 -18.55 2.58 -14.38
CA ALA A 200 -19.42 1.44 -14.12
C ALA A 200 -18.93 0.18 -14.84
N GLY A 201 -18.62 0.27 -16.14
CA GLY A 201 -18.08 -0.88 -16.88
C GLY A 201 -16.77 -1.41 -16.29
N TRP A 202 -15.89 -0.51 -15.86
CA TRP A 202 -14.67 -0.89 -15.16
C TRP A 202 -14.94 -1.60 -13.83
N LEU A 203 -15.90 -1.13 -13.03
CA LEU A 203 -16.26 -1.78 -11.76
C LEU A 203 -16.85 -3.18 -11.96
N GLU A 204 -17.70 -3.35 -12.99
CA GLU A 204 -18.27 -4.64 -13.36
C GLU A 204 -17.16 -5.65 -13.70
N GLU A 205 -16.16 -5.23 -14.48
CA GLU A 205 -15.03 -6.09 -14.85
C GLU A 205 -14.06 -6.35 -13.68
N ALA A 206 -13.64 -5.30 -12.97
CA ALA A 206 -12.62 -5.41 -11.93
C ALA A 206 -13.09 -6.12 -10.66
N CYS A 207 -14.38 -5.98 -10.32
CA CYS A 207 -14.96 -6.47 -9.07
C CYS A 207 -16.02 -7.56 -9.24
N ASP A 208 -16.32 -7.98 -10.47
CA ASP A 208 -17.38 -8.96 -10.80
C ASP A 208 -18.73 -8.61 -10.15
N VAL A 209 -19.08 -7.31 -10.19
CA VAL A 209 -20.37 -6.82 -9.67
C VAL A 209 -21.37 -6.60 -10.79
N SER A 210 -22.65 -6.73 -10.50
CA SER A 210 -23.68 -6.50 -11.52
C SER A 210 -23.66 -5.06 -12.04
N ALA A 211 -24.04 -4.87 -13.31
CA ALA A 211 -24.15 -3.55 -13.94
C ALA A 211 -24.96 -2.52 -13.12
N ASP A 212 -26.00 -2.96 -12.41
CA ASP A 212 -26.81 -2.11 -11.52
C ASP A 212 -26.04 -1.66 -10.26
N VAL A 213 -25.26 -2.57 -9.64
CA VAL A 213 -24.36 -2.22 -8.54
C VAL A 213 -23.27 -1.27 -9.02
N ALA A 214 -22.64 -1.58 -10.15
CA ALA A 214 -21.59 -0.75 -10.75
C ALA A 214 -22.09 0.66 -11.13
N SER A 215 -23.28 0.77 -11.73
CA SER A 215 -23.87 2.06 -12.08
C SER A 215 -24.14 2.91 -10.83
N ARG A 216 -24.71 2.31 -9.78
CA ARG A 216 -24.92 3.02 -8.50
C ARG A 216 -23.60 3.44 -7.86
N ALA A 217 -22.58 2.60 -7.96
CA ALA A 217 -21.24 2.88 -7.45
C ALA A 217 -20.61 4.07 -8.18
N ALA A 218 -20.70 4.12 -9.51
CA ALA A 218 -20.20 5.21 -10.33
C ALA A 218 -20.88 6.56 -10.00
N GLU A 219 -22.15 6.54 -9.55
CA GLU A 219 -22.87 7.73 -9.10
C GLU A 219 -22.55 8.12 -7.65
N ARG A 220 -22.65 7.16 -6.72
CA ARG A 220 -22.59 7.43 -5.27
C ARG A 220 -21.17 7.40 -4.73
N GLY A 221 -20.27 6.70 -5.39
CA GLY A 221 -18.88 6.48 -4.97
C GLY A 221 -18.69 5.34 -3.99
N SER A 222 -19.71 4.53 -3.76
CA SER A 222 -19.62 3.38 -2.86
C SER A 222 -20.57 2.26 -3.31
N PHE A 223 -20.16 1.03 -3.08
CA PHE A 223 -20.90 -0.20 -3.31
C PHE A 223 -20.55 -1.22 -2.24
N THR A 224 -21.44 -2.18 -2.06
CA THR A 224 -21.24 -3.30 -1.15
C THR A 224 -21.37 -4.56 -1.97
N ILE A 225 -20.31 -5.37 -2.00
CA ILE A 225 -20.41 -6.72 -2.55
C ILE A 225 -20.99 -7.58 -1.44
N SER A 226 -22.23 -8.07 -1.63
CA SER A 226 -22.78 -8.99 -0.64
C SER A 226 -21.94 -10.28 -0.67
N PRO A 227 -21.42 -10.76 0.47
CA PRO A 227 -20.70 -12.02 0.53
C PRO A 227 -21.57 -13.23 0.12
N GLU A 228 -22.89 -13.07 0.05
CA GLU A 228 -23.83 -14.11 -0.39
C GLU A 228 -23.93 -14.21 -1.92
N ALA A 229 -23.40 -13.23 -2.66
CA ALA A 229 -23.41 -13.22 -4.13
C ALA A 229 -22.32 -14.12 -4.74
N PHE A 230 -21.37 -14.62 -3.94
CA PHE A 230 -20.28 -15.50 -4.39
C PHE A 230 -20.75 -16.95 -4.54
N VAL A 231 -21.69 -17.19 -5.45
CA VAL A 231 -21.84 -18.52 -6.04
C VAL A 231 -20.72 -18.64 -7.08
N ALA A 232 -19.76 -19.54 -6.84
CA ALA A 232 -18.57 -19.73 -7.66
C ALA A 232 -18.88 -19.62 -9.18
N PRO A 233 -18.17 -18.78 -9.94
CA PRO A 233 -18.42 -18.62 -11.36
C PRO A 233 -18.06 -19.92 -12.09
N THR A 234 -19.04 -20.56 -12.73
CA THR A 234 -18.86 -21.78 -13.54
C THR A 234 -18.15 -21.53 -14.88
N GLY A 235 -17.35 -20.47 -15.00
CA GLY A 235 -16.85 -19.98 -16.29
C GLY A 235 -15.35 -19.71 -16.27
N THR A 236 -14.58 -20.66 -16.77
CA THR A 236 -13.13 -20.56 -16.94
C THR A 236 -12.77 -19.55 -18.03
N ARG A 237 -12.38 -18.33 -17.66
CA ARG A 237 -11.44 -17.52 -18.46
C ARG A 237 -10.19 -17.33 -17.63
N ILE A 238 -9.11 -17.98 -18.06
CA ILE A 238 -7.77 -17.80 -17.50
C ILE A 238 -7.12 -16.68 -18.33
N PRO A 239 -6.98 -15.47 -17.78
CA PRO A 239 -6.07 -14.48 -18.35
C PRO A 239 -4.63 -14.95 -18.16
N ASN A 240 -3.79 -14.63 -19.15
CA ASN A 240 -2.43 -15.13 -19.23
C ASN A 240 -1.60 -14.66 -18.02
N ALA A 241 -1.02 -15.61 -17.30
CA ALA A 241 -0.12 -15.36 -16.18
C ALA A 241 1.09 -14.52 -16.64
N HIS A 242 1.17 -13.28 -16.17
CA HIS A 242 2.36 -12.47 -16.30
C HIS A 242 3.41 -12.92 -15.28
N THR A 243 4.61 -13.21 -15.78
CA THR A 243 5.78 -13.66 -15.01
C THR A 243 6.35 -12.49 -14.19
N LEU A 244 6.28 -12.58 -12.86
CA LEU A 244 6.87 -11.60 -11.94
C LEU A 244 8.36 -11.91 -11.74
N HIS A 245 9.19 -11.20 -12.50
CA HIS A 245 10.65 -11.19 -12.42
C HIS A 245 11.13 -10.11 -11.44
N ASN A 246 12.12 -10.43 -10.59
CA ASN A 246 12.93 -9.53 -9.73
C ASN A 246 12.20 -8.29 -9.20
N ARG A 247 11.58 -8.38 -8.01
CA ARG A 247 10.92 -7.22 -7.37
C ARG A 247 11.94 -6.10 -7.14
N PRO A 248 11.84 -4.95 -7.84
CA PRO A 248 12.59 -3.76 -7.45
C PRO A 248 12.09 -3.28 -6.08
N LEU A 249 12.96 -2.62 -5.31
CA LEU A 249 12.61 -1.97 -4.05
C LEU A 249 11.35 -1.10 -4.26
N HIS A 250 10.37 -1.31 -3.39
CA HIS A 250 9.08 -0.63 -3.47
C HIS A 250 9.25 0.86 -3.13
N TRP A 251 8.41 1.72 -3.71
CA TRP A 251 8.59 3.18 -3.62
C TRP A 251 8.48 3.73 -2.20
N ASP A 252 7.70 3.09 -1.34
CA ASP A 252 7.54 3.42 0.08
C ASP A 252 8.79 3.09 0.90
N GLU A 253 9.46 1.97 0.61
CA GLU A 253 10.72 1.58 1.24
C GLU A 253 11.83 2.57 0.86
N ILE A 254 11.89 2.96 -0.42
CA ILE A 254 12.81 4.00 -0.90
C ILE A 254 12.51 5.35 -0.23
N PHE A 255 11.23 5.71 -0.10
CA PHE A 255 10.81 6.96 0.53
C PHE A 255 11.12 6.99 2.03
N LEU A 256 10.83 5.90 2.75
CA LEU A 256 11.11 5.78 4.18
C LEU A 256 12.61 5.87 4.45
N VAL A 257 13.42 5.12 3.70
CA VAL A 257 14.89 5.19 3.79
C VAL A 257 15.38 6.60 3.50
N SER A 258 14.81 7.28 2.49
CA SER A 258 15.18 8.66 2.15
C SER A 258 14.86 9.65 3.28
N ILE A 259 13.70 9.55 3.92
CA ILE A 259 13.32 10.41 5.06
C ILE A 259 14.24 10.18 6.25
N VAL A 260 14.56 8.91 6.57
CA VAL A 260 15.46 8.58 7.67
C VAL A 260 16.86 9.16 7.40
N CYS A 261 17.40 8.98 6.19
CA CYS A 261 18.69 9.54 5.80
C CYS A 261 18.72 11.07 5.88
N LEU A 262 17.67 11.75 5.38
CA LEU A 262 17.56 13.22 5.46
C LEU A 262 17.50 13.70 6.92
N THR A 263 16.72 13.03 7.76
CA THR A 263 16.57 13.37 9.18
C THR A 263 17.92 13.27 9.92
N VAL A 264 18.68 12.18 9.67
CA VAL A 264 20.02 12.00 10.24
C VAL A 264 20.98 13.08 9.75
N ALA A 265 20.99 13.39 8.45
CA ALA A 265 21.87 14.42 7.87
C ALA A 265 21.61 15.81 8.48
N VAL A 266 20.34 16.21 8.61
CA VAL A 266 19.94 17.48 9.26
C VAL A 266 20.34 17.50 10.74
N GLY A 267 20.19 16.37 11.44
CA GLY A 267 20.62 16.22 12.83
C GLY A 267 22.13 16.46 13.00
N ILE A 268 22.96 15.83 12.16
CA ILE A 268 24.42 15.99 12.18
C ILE A 268 24.81 17.44 11.87
N ALA A 269 24.23 18.04 10.82
CA ALA A 269 24.51 19.42 10.45
C ALA A 269 24.18 20.40 11.59
N SER A 270 23.07 20.18 12.28
CA SER A 270 22.63 20.99 13.42
C SER A 270 23.59 20.90 14.62
N VAL A 271 24.12 19.71 14.89
CA VAL A 271 25.14 19.49 15.93
C VAL A 271 26.44 20.22 15.55
N VAL A 272 26.96 20.01 14.34
CA VAL A 272 28.20 20.66 13.87
C VAL A 272 28.07 22.18 13.90
N TRP A 273 26.93 22.71 13.46
CA TRP A 273 26.66 24.15 13.52
C TRP A 273 26.67 24.67 14.96
N SER A 274 26.01 23.97 15.88
CA SER A 274 25.97 24.32 17.30
C SER A 274 27.35 24.33 17.94
N TRP A 275 28.19 23.35 17.62
CA TRP A 275 29.59 23.27 18.05
C TRP A 275 30.42 24.44 17.51
N ARG A 276 30.31 24.73 16.21
CA ARG A 276 30.99 25.88 15.59
C ARG A 276 30.59 27.20 16.23
N MET A 277 29.31 27.40 16.52
CA MET A 277 28.81 28.61 17.18
C MET A 277 29.28 28.74 18.64
N ARG A 278 29.51 27.63 19.34
CA ARG A 278 30.14 27.66 20.68
C ARG A 278 31.62 28.05 20.57
N LEU A 279 32.37 27.48 19.64
CA LEU A 279 33.78 27.83 19.42
C LEU A 279 33.97 29.32 19.04
N LEU A 280 33.10 29.84 18.16
CA LEU A 280 33.11 31.26 17.80
C LEU A 280 32.73 32.20 18.95
N ARG A 281 31.97 31.73 19.95
CA ARG A 281 31.72 32.49 21.18
C ARG A 281 32.98 32.53 22.05
N VAL A 282 33.57 31.38 22.34
CA VAL A 282 34.80 31.28 23.14
C VAL A 282 35.92 32.15 22.55
N ARG A 283 36.13 32.11 21.22
CA ARG A 283 37.15 32.92 20.56
C ARG A 283 36.91 34.43 20.69
N ARG A 284 35.64 34.88 20.66
CA ARG A 284 35.31 36.29 20.87
C ARG A 284 35.58 36.74 22.30
N ASP A 285 35.34 35.86 23.27
CA ASP A 285 35.57 36.18 24.68
C ASP A 285 37.08 36.31 24.99
N VAL A 286 37.93 35.46 24.39
CA VAL A 286 39.39 35.56 24.51
C VAL A 286 39.92 36.90 23.99
N HIS A 287 39.53 37.32 22.78
CA HIS A 287 39.97 38.61 22.23
C HIS A 287 39.49 39.81 23.07
N ARG A 288 38.33 39.70 23.72
CA ARG A 288 37.83 40.75 24.61
C ARG A 288 38.69 40.87 25.88
N GLN A 289 39.30 39.78 26.36
CA GLN A 289 40.22 39.83 27.50
C GLN A 289 41.57 40.47 27.16
N GLU A 290 42.12 40.19 25.98
CA GLU A 290 43.39 40.79 25.53
C GLU A 290 43.29 42.32 25.30
N SER A 291 42.09 42.82 25.03
CA SER A 291 41.84 44.25 24.82
C SER A 291 41.64 45.07 26.10
N ARG A 292 41.71 44.45 27.28
CA ARG A 292 41.56 45.10 28.60
C ARG A 292 42.89 45.16 29.32
#